data_AF-A0A4R4Q5X4-F1
#
_entry.id   AF-A0A4R4Q5X4-F1
#
_cell.length_a   1.000
_cell.length_b   1.000
_cell.length_c   1.000
_cell.angle_alpha   90.00
_cell.angle_beta   90.00
_cell.angle_gamma   90.00
#
_symmetry.space_group_name_H-M   'P 1'
#
loop_
_entity.id
_entity.type
_entity.pdbx_description
1 polymer ?
#
loop_
_entity_poly.entity_id
_entity_poly.type
_entity_poly.pdbx_seq_one_letter_code
_entity_poly.pdbx_strand_id
1 'polypeptide(L)'
;MSEDLDLVERMRRELAAVRWAEPAQLRARARRRSRRTALAVAAAVLLVASAAGLAATGSPGAQQPTRRNQVAAAPVAHRAEIPLDALLQPGDLRQRTAPPLTGSGLAAPVALDGALGRCLRERDNWTGWTVSRYSRSQSVQLAESRNGALTGLYLTQDLYRLRAETAAGFLADVDRWVRVCADWSRPVEGAVPRAVMRYRWEVTARGFTGDEAILLRQTVSASGGAASPGDPGRVTDAVVRVGDLLTVVRLGPDSDEQELRRLAGVAARRMCVAANPPC
;
A
#
# COMPACT_ATOMS: atom_id res chain seq x y z
N MET A 1 -14.87 10.67 -31.32
CA MET A 1 -14.68 11.97 -30.63
C MET A 1 -16.00 12.57 -30.13
N SER A 2 -17.09 12.59 -30.92
CA SER A 2 -18.43 12.95 -30.38
C SER A 2 -18.99 11.92 -29.40
N GLU A 3 -18.69 10.63 -29.58
CA GLU A 3 -19.21 9.56 -28.71
C GLU A 3 -18.63 9.60 -27.29
N ASP A 4 -17.37 10.04 -27.14
CA ASP A 4 -16.73 10.18 -25.81
C ASP A 4 -17.30 11.36 -25.02
N LEU A 5 -17.62 12.46 -25.70
CA LEU A 5 -18.28 13.61 -25.09
C LEU A 5 -19.72 13.26 -24.64
N ASP A 6 -20.42 12.44 -25.42
CA ASP A 6 -21.76 11.94 -25.06
C ASP A 6 -21.73 10.98 -23.86
N LEU A 7 -20.69 10.16 -23.71
CA LEU A 7 -20.53 9.27 -22.56
C LEU A 7 -20.27 10.08 -21.28
N VAL A 8 -19.35 11.05 -21.33
CA VAL A 8 -19.02 11.91 -20.18
C VAL A 8 -20.25 12.71 -19.73
N GLU A 9 -21.02 13.25 -20.67
CA GLU A 9 -22.21 14.04 -20.34
C GLU A 9 -23.37 13.18 -19.85
N ARG A 10 -23.45 11.90 -20.28
CA ARG A 10 -24.40 10.92 -19.74
C ARG A 10 -24.02 10.53 -18.32
N MET A 11 -22.76 10.18 -18.07
CA MET A 11 -22.26 9.85 -16.73
C MET A 11 -22.41 11.02 -15.76
N ARG A 12 -22.13 12.25 -16.20
CA ARG A 12 -22.30 13.45 -15.37
C ARG A 12 -23.75 13.66 -14.96
N ARG A 13 -24.71 13.45 -15.87
CA ARG A 13 -26.14 13.52 -15.57
C ARG A 13 -26.59 12.41 -14.63
N GLU A 14 -26.13 11.18 -14.84
CA GLU A 14 -26.44 10.05 -13.97
C GLU A 14 -25.88 10.25 -12.55
N LEU A 15 -24.64 10.73 -12.43
CA LEU A 15 -24.01 11.03 -11.13
C LEU A 15 -24.66 12.22 -10.42
N ALA A 16 -25.10 13.23 -11.16
CA ALA A 16 -25.84 14.36 -10.60
C ALA A 16 -27.23 13.95 -10.08
N ALA A 17 -27.83 12.91 -10.66
CA ALA A 17 -29.10 12.34 -10.20
C ALA A 17 -28.96 11.45 -8.95
N VAL A 18 -27.73 10.99 -8.63
CA VAL A 18 -27.48 10.20 -7.41
C VAL A 18 -27.49 11.12 -6.20
N ARG A 19 -28.58 11.04 -5.43
CA ARG A 19 -28.67 11.72 -4.13
C ARG A 19 -27.89 10.94 -3.07
N TRP A 20 -26.61 11.26 -2.95
CA TRP A 20 -25.74 10.73 -1.91
C TRP A 20 -26.32 11.04 -0.52
N ALA A 21 -26.19 10.08 0.40
CA ALA A 21 -26.57 10.32 1.79
C ALA A 21 -25.63 11.38 2.38
N GLU A 22 -26.22 12.39 3.02
CA GLU A 22 -25.47 13.44 3.73
C GLU A 22 -24.46 12.81 4.71
N PRO A 23 -23.26 13.40 4.89
CA PRO A 23 -22.24 12.87 5.79
C PRO A 23 -22.75 12.63 7.22
N ALA A 24 -23.69 13.45 7.70
CA ALA A 24 -24.36 13.24 8.98
C ALA A 24 -25.18 11.94 9.03
N GLN A 25 -25.85 11.58 7.94
CA GLN A 25 -26.63 10.34 7.83
C GLN A 25 -25.72 9.11 7.75
N LEU A 26 -24.58 9.22 7.06
CA LEU A 26 -23.55 8.17 7.02
C LEU A 26 -22.96 7.92 8.42
N ARG A 27 -22.60 8.99 9.15
CA ARG A 27 -22.10 8.89 10.53
C ARG A 27 -23.16 8.34 11.48
N ALA A 28 -24.43 8.73 11.33
CA ALA A 28 -25.53 8.20 12.13
C ALA A 28 -25.75 6.70 11.88
N ARG A 29 -25.69 6.25 10.61
CA ARG A 29 -25.77 4.82 10.26
C ARG A 29 -24.58 4.03 10.81
N ALA A 30 -23.36 4.56 10.70
CA ALA A 30 -22.16 3.93 11.25
C ALA A 30 -22.23 3.78 12.78
N ARG A 31 -22.67 4.81 13.51
CA ARG A 31 -22.87 4.76 14.97
C ARG A 31 -23.94 3.75 15.39
N ARG A 32 -25.02 3.57 14.60
CA ARG A 32 -26.04 2.54 14.88
C ARG A 32 -25.49 1.12 14.69
N ARG A 33 -24.64 0.90 13.68
CA ARG A 33 -23.96 -0.39 13.48
C ARG A 33 -22.98 -0.71 14.61
N SER A 34 -22.15 0.25 15.01
CA SER A 34 -21.17 0.03 16.09
C SER A 34 -21.84 -0.26 17.44
N ARG A 35 -22.97 0.40 17.74
CA ARG A 35 -23.78 0.11 18.94
C ARG A 35 -24.39 -1.29 18.92
N ARG A 36 -24.86 -1.76 17.76
CA ARG A 36 -25.40 -3.13 17.62
C ARG A 36 -24.32 -4.21 17.77
N THR A 37 -23.13 -3.99 17.22
CA THR A 37 -22.01 -4.93 17.38
C THR A 37 -21.46 -4.94 18.81
N ALA A 38 -21.40 -3.78 19.48
CA ALA A 38 -20.96 -3.71 20.89
C ALA A 38 -21.90 -4.49 21.83
N LEU A 39 -23.22 -4.42 21.61
CA LEU A 39 -24.19 -5.19 22.39
C LEU A 39 -24.07 -6.71 22.15
N ALA A 40 -23.83 -7.14 20.92
CA ALA A 40 -23.64 -8.55 20.58
C ALA A 40 -22.37 -9.14 21.22
N VAL A 41 -21.28 -8.38 21.25
CA VAL A 41 -20.02 -8.79 21.90
C VAL A 41 -20.17 -8.87 23.42
N ALA A 42 -20.86 -7.91 24.04
CA ALA A 42 -21.11 -7.94 25.48
C ALA A 42 -21.97 -9.15 25.90
N ALA A 43 -22.99 -9.51 25.11
CA ALA A 43 -23.81 -10.69 25.35
C ALA A 43 -23.03 -12.01 25.23
N ALA A 44 -22.10 -12.10 24.26
CA ALA A 44 -21.25 -13.28 24.10
C ALA A 44 -20.28 -13.48 25.29
N VAL A 45 -19.71 -12.40 25.84
CA VAL A 45 -18.82 -12.46 27.01
C VAL A 45 -19.58 -12.90 28.28
N LEU A 46 -20.82 -12.45 28.46
CA LEU A 46 -21.67 -12.84 29.59
C LEU A 46 -22.07 -14.32 29.56
N LEU A 47 -22.28 -14.89 28.37
CA LEU A 47 -22.61 -16.32 28.21
C LEU A 47 -21.39 -17.24 28.48
N VAL A 48 -20.18 -16.80 28.12
CA VAL A 48 -18.95 -17.57 28.42
C VAL A 48 -18.63 -17.53 29.92
N ALA A 49 -18.88 -16.41 30.61
CA ALA A 49 -18.64 -16.29 32.04
C ALA A 49 -19.62 -17.12 32.91
N SER A 50 -20.83 -17.39 32.42
CA SER A 50 -21.85 -18.16 33.16
C SER A 50 -21.70 -19.69 33.00
N ALA A 51 -20.95 -20.17 31.99
CA ALA A 51 -20.68 -21.59 31.79
C ALA A 51 -19.57 -22.15 32.70
N ALA A 52 -18.77 -21.30 33.37
CA ALA A 52 -17.68 -21.74 34.24
C ALA A 52 -18.09 -21.92 35.73
N GLY A 53 -19.36 -21.67 36.08
CA GLY A 53 -19.81 -21.61 37.48
C GLY A 53 -20.48 -22.87 38.06
N LEU A 54 -20.58 -23.98 37.31
CA LEU A 54 -21.34 -25.16 37.74
C LEU A 54 -20.50 -26.45 37.71
N ALA A 55 -19.42 -26.49 38.49
CA ALA A 55 -18.81 -27.74 38.92
C ALA A 55 -18.00 -27.55 40.21
N ALA A 56 -18.51 -28.12 41.31
CA ALA A 56 -17.81 -28.61 42.52
C ALA A 56 -18.45 -28.10 43.83
N THR A 57 -19.41 -28.87 44.33
CA THR A 57 -19.79 -28.89 45.75
C THR A 57 -18.90 -29.90 46.49
N GLY A 58 -18.20 -29.49 47.55
CA GLY A 58 -17.44 -30.42 48.39
C GLY A 58 -16.51 -29.80 49.45
N SER A 59 -17.04 -29.72 50.69
CA SER A 59 -16.41 -29.69 52.04
C SER A 59 -15.35 -28.64 52.45
N PRO A 60 -15.33 -28.22 53.74
CA PRO A 60 -14.50 -27.12 54.24
C PRO A 60 -13.18 -27.63 54.85
N GLY A 61 -12.05 -27.11 54.37
CA GLY A 61 -10.76 -27.40 54.97
C GLY A 61 -9.61 -26.62 54.33
N ALA A 62 -8.82 -25.97 55.19
CA ALA A 62 -7.54 -25.30 54.95
C ALA A 62 -7.56 -23.97 54.17
N GLN A 63 -7.35 -22.88 54.91
CA GLN A 63 -6.86 -21.62 54.37
C GLN A 63 -5.48 -21.85 53.73
N GLN A 64 -5.40 -21.65 52.41
CA GLN A 64 -4.14 -21.54 51.68
C GLN A 64 -3.95 -20.12 51.18
N PRO A 65 -2.71 -19.57 51.20
CA PRO A 65 -2.46 -18.19 50.85
C PRO A 65 -2.80 -17.97 49.38
N THR A 66 -3.62 -16.95 49.11
CA THR A 66 -3.93 -16.48 47.77
C THR A 66 -2.64 -15.99 47.08
N ARG A 67 -1.97 -16.89 46.34
CA ARG A 67 -1.14 -16.44 45.22
C ARG A 67 -2.08 -15.72 44.26
N ARG A 68 -1.97 -14.39 44.22
CA ARG A 68 -2.47 -13.60 43.10
C ARG A 68 -1.74 -14.12 41.86
N ASN A 69 -2.40 -14.99 41.10
CA ASN A 69 -2.06 -15.20 39.72
C ASN A 69 -2.26 -13.83 39.06
N GLN A 70 -1.18 -13.07 38.92
CA GLN A 70 -1.12 -12.06 37.88
C GLN A 70 -1.41 -12.82 36.59
N VAL A 71 -2.62 -12.64 36.06
CA VAL A 71 -2.87 -12.89 34.66
C VAL A 71 -1.92 -11.95 33.96
N ALA A 72 -0.73 -12.46 33.60
CA ALA A 72 0.14 -11.77 32.67
C ALA A 72 -0.75 -11.48 31.47
N ALA A 73 -0.99 -10.20 31.21
CA ALA A 73 -1.60 -9.79 29.96
C ALA A 73 -0.76 -10.47 28.88
N ALA A 74 -1.39 -11.39 28.14
CA ALA A 74 -0.76 -11.94 26.95
C ALA A 74 -0.23 -10.74 26.16
N PRO A 75 1.05 -10.74 25.70
CA PRO A 75 1.57 -9.61 24.97
C PRO A 75 0.61 -9.34 23.83
N VAL A 76 -0.08 -8.20 23.88
CA VAL A 76 -1.01 -7.82 22.85
C VAL A 76 -0.21 -7.85 21.56
N ALA A 77 -0.72 -8.54 20.54
CA ALA A 77 -0.04 -8.81 19.27
C ALA A 77 0.18 -7.53 18.44
N HIS A 78 0.81 -6.52 19.01
CA HIS A 78 1.03 -5.19 18.45
C HIS A 78 2.08 -5.16 17.35
N ARG A 79 2.86 -6.23 17.16
CA ARG A 79 3.85 -6.31 16.06
C ARG A 79 3.29 -6.82 14.74
N ALA A 80 2.05 -7.30 14.72
CA ALA A 80 1.45 -7.75 13.47
C ALA A 80 1.15 -6.56 12.53
N GLU A 81 0.60 -5.48 13.09
CA GLU A 81 0.30 -4.27 12.33
C GLU A 81 1.58 -3.48 11.99
N ILE A 82 1.52 -2.70 10.92
CA ILE A 82 2.55 -1.75 10.51
C ILE A 82 2.18 -0.39 11.11
N PRO A 83 2.93 0.17 12.06
CA PRO A 83 2.56 1.42 12.71
C PRO A 83 2.73 2.64 11.77
N LEU A 84 2.05 3.76 12.06
CA LEU A 84 2.07 4.94 11.17
C LEU A 84 3.44 5.63 11.13
N ASP A 85 4.20 5.55 12.20
CA ASP A 85 5.55 6.11 12.34
C ASP A 85 6.61 5.37 11.49
N ALA A 86 6.29 4.16 11.01
CA ALA A 86 7.08 3.43 10.03
C ALA A 86 6.99 4.04 8.61
N LEU A 87 5.96 4.85 8.34
CA LEU A 87 5.82 5.61 7.10
C LEU A 87 6.63 6.91 7.17
N LEU A 88 7.03 7.44 6.01
CA LEU A 88 7.61 8.78 5.90
C LEU A 88 6.68 9.83 6.51
N GLN A 89 7.25 10.73 7.30
CA GLN A 89 6.52 11.78 8.00
C GLN A 89 6.68 13.11 7.27
N PRO A 90 5.75 14.08 7.46
CA PRO A 90 5.86 15.40 6.84
C PRO A 90 7.20 16.10 7.10
N GLY A 91 7.78 15.95 8.29
CA GLY A 91 9.09 16.52 8.63
C GLY A 91 10.28 15.90 7.89
N ASP A 92 10.10 14.75 7.24
CA ASP A 92 11.12 14.13 6.40
C ASP A 92 11.14 14.73 4.99
N LEU A 93 10.10 15.47 4.60
CA LEU A 93 9.87 16.00 3.28
C LEU A 93 10.43 17.43 3.18
N ARG A 94 11.06 17.75 2.05
CA ARG A 94 11.62 19.09 1.82
C ARG A 94 10.57 20.14 1.45
N GLN A 95 9.46 19.68 0.86
CA GLN A 95 8.38 20.54 0.41
C GLN A 95 7.30 20.63 1.49
N ARG A 96 6.58 21.77 1.54
CA ARG A 96 5.38 21.87 2.37
C ARG A 96 4.27 21.04 1.74
N THR A 97 3.70 20.13 2.53
CA THR A 97 2.68 19.19 2.05
C THR A 97 1.36 19.36 2.79
N ALA A 98 0.28 18.97 2.13
CA ALA A 98 -0.99 18.73 2.79
C ALA A 98 -0.87 17.52 3.75
N PRO A 99 -1.83 17.34 4.68
CA PRO A 99 -1.90 16.13 5.49
C PRO A 99 -1.93 14.86 4.61
N PRO A 100 -1.18 13.80 4.95
CA PRO A 100 -1.13 12.59 4.15
C PRO A 100 -2.48 11.88 4.15
N LEU A 101 -2.87 11.35 2.98
CA LEU A 101 -3.98 10.42 2.86
C LEU A 101 -3.45 9.01 3.11
N THR A 102 -3.86 8.39 4.21
CA THR A 102 -3.33 7.09 4.63
C THR A 102 -4.37 5.98 4.46
N GLY A 103 -3.88 4.77 4.17
CA GLY A 103 -4.67 3.55 4.08
C GLY A 103 -4.00 2.40 4.83
N SER A 104 -4.80 1.43 5.27
CA SER A 104 -4.30 0.15 5.79
C SER A 104 -5.06 -1.00 5.14
N GLY A 105 -4.38 -2.13 4.98
CA GLY A 105 -4.93 -3.30 4.29
C GLY A 105 -4.40 -4.61 4.83
N LEU A 106 -5.11 -5.67 4.48
CA LEU A 106 -4.71 -7.07 4.66
C LEU A 106 -4.62 -7.70 3.27
N ALA A 107 -3.71 -8.66 3.10
CA ALA A 107 -3.62 -9.40 1.83
C ALA A 107 -3.47 -8.49 0.61
N ALA A 108 -2.72 -7.38 0.73
CA ALA A 108 -2.52 -6.47 -0.40
C ALA A 108 -1.42 -7.01 -1.32
N PRO A 109 -1.61 -6.98 -2.65
CA PRO A 109 -0.55 -7.31 -3.59
C PRO A 109 0.57 -6.26 -3.53
N VAL A 110 1.82 -6.72 -3.56
CA VAL A 110 3.01 -5.88 -3.74
C VAL A 110 3.15 -5.57 -5.24
N ALA A 111 2.32 -4.67 -5.73
CA ALA A 111 2.32 -4.28 -7.13
C ALA A 111 3.39 -3.20 -7.38
N LEU A 112 4.31 -3.47 -8.32
CA LEU A 112 5.32 -2.48 -8.72
C LEU A 112 4.81 -1.60 -9.86
N ASP A 113 4.36 -2.24 -10.94
CA ASP A 113 3.89 -1.55 -12.13
C ASP A 113 2.85 -2.38 -12.89
N GLY A 114 1.77 -1.72 -13.33
CA GLY A 114 0.66 -2.38 -14.02
C GLY A 114 1.07 -2.93 -15.39
N ALA A 115 1.93 -2.21 -16.12
CA ALA A 115 2.42 -2.64 -17.42
C ALA A 115 3.41 -3.81 -17.29
N LEU A 116 4.27 -3.82 -16.27
CA LEU A 116 5.16 -4.93 -15.95
C LEU A 116 4.35 -6.20 -15.66
N GLY A 117 3.33 -6.09 -14.82
CA GLY A 117 2.44 -7.22 -14.53
C GLY A 117 1.71 -7.74 -15.78
N ARG A 118 1.39 -6.87 -16.74
CA ARG A 118 0.81 -7.31 -18.02
C ARG A 118 1.83 -8.04 -18.88
N CYS A 119 3.03 -7.50 -19.03
CA CYS A 119 4.11 -8.15 -19.77
C CYS A 119 4.43 -9.54 -19.21
N LEU A 120 4.51 -9.69 -17.88
CA LEU A 120 4.78 -10.98 -17.24
C LEU A 120 3.68 -12.02 -17.50
N ARG A 121 2.40 -11.62 -17.53
CA ARG A 121 1.31 -12.53 -17.92
C ARG A 121 1.48 -13.05 -19.35
N GLU A 122 1.94 -12.19 -20.25
CA GLU A 122 2.13 -12.54 -21.67
C GLU A 122 3.37 -13.40 -21.92
N ARG A 123 4.44 -13.19 -21.14
CA ARG A 123 5.76 -13.80 -21.41
C ARG A 123 6.18 -14.92 -20.47
N ASP A 124 5.62 -15.01 -19.27
CA ASP A 124 6.10 -15.90 -18.21
C ASP A 124 4.97 -16.65 -17.48
N ASN A 125 3.76 -16.70 -18.06
CA ASN A 125 2.57 -17.31 -17.44
C ASN A 125 2.33 -16.84 -15.99
N TRP A 126 2.69 -15.59 -15.70
CA TRP A 126 2.71 -15.06 -14.35
C TRP A 126 1.31 -14.99 -13.73
N THR A 127 1.15 -15.52 -12.52
CA THR A 127 -0.16 -15.70 -11.87
C THR A 127 -0.56 -14.56 -10.93
N GLY A 128 0.34 -13.61 -10.66
CA GLY A 128 0.04 -12.44 -9.83
C GLY A 128 1.17 -12.04 -8.88
N TRP A 129 0.98 -10.90 -8.23
CA TRP A 129 1.96 -10.33 -7.30
C TRP A 129 2.01 -11.11 -5.99
N THR A 130 3.18 -11.08 -5.37
CA THR A 130 3.34 -11.47 -3.96
C THR A 130 2.33 -10.72 -3.10
N VAL A 131 1.68 -11.43 -2.17
CA VAL A 131 0.64 -10.87 -1.31
C VAL A 131 1.18 -10.66 0.10
N SER A 132 0.94 -9.47 0.66
CA SER A 132 1.36 -9.13 2.01
C SER A 132 0.45 -9.70 3.09
N ARG A 133 0.95 -9.82 4.32
CA ARG A 133 0.09 -10.10 5.48
C ARG A 133 -0.66 -8.84 5.89
N TYR A 134 0.06 -7.74 5.94
CA TYR A 134 -0.43 -6.41 6.28
C TYR A 134 0.15 -5.40 5.30
N SER A 135 -0.58 -4.34 5.03
CA SER A 135 -0.08 -3.20 4.28
C SER A 135 -0.50 -1.89 4.92
N ARG A 136 0.30 -0.88 4.67
CA ARG A 136 -0.03 0.51 4.92
C ARG A 136 0.43 1.35 3.75
N SER A 137 -0.39 2.31 3.36
CA SER A 137 -0.09 3.19 2.23
C SER A 137 -0.30 4.64 2.63
N GLN A 138 0.40 5.52 1.93
CA GLN A 138 0.14 6.95 1.97
C GLN A 138 0.32 7.61 0.62
N SER A 139 -0.49 8.64 0.40
CA SER A 139 -0.34 9.59 -0.70
C SER A 139 -0.24 10.99 -0.12
N VAL A 140 0.77 11.73 -0.56
CA VAL A 140 1.09 13.07 -0.08
C VAL A 140 1.01 14.05 -1.23
N GLN A 141 0.31 15.18 -1.01
CA GLN A 141 0.19 16.26 -1.98
C GLN A 141 0.95 17.50 -1.53
N LEU A 142 1.42 18.31 -2.48
CA LEU A 142 1.96 19.64 -2.20
C LEU A 142 0.87 20.55 -1.63
N ALA A 143 1.20 21.33 -0.58
CA ALA A 143 0.23 22.18 0.11
C ALA A 143 -0.39 23.26 -0.79
N GLU A 144 0.36 23.73 -1.80
CA GLU A 144 -0.03 24.82 -2.69
C GLU A 144 -0.72 24.32 -3.98
N SER A 145 -0.96 23.01 -4.11
CA SER A 145 -1.67 22.43 -5.26
C SER A 145 -3.14 22.85 -5.25
N ARG A 146 -3.47 23.92 -5.98
CA ARG A 146 -4.86 24.38 -6.16
C ARG A 146 -5.66 23.31 -6.91
N ASN A 147 -6.71 22.80 -6.25
CA ASN A 147 -7.76 21.94 -6.79
C ASN A 147 -7.35 20.57 -7.33
N GLY A 148 -7.04 19.62 -6.44
CA GLY A 148 -7.34 18.18 -6.61
C GLY A 148 -6.85 17.46 -7.87
N ALA A 149 -6.06 18.11 -8.72
CA ALA A 149 -5.51 17.56 -9.95
C ALA A 149 -4.27 16.73 -9.61
N LEU A 150 -4.02 15.70 -10.41
CA LEU A 150 -2.86 14.81 -10.30
C LEU A 150 -1.51 15.56 -10.35
N THR A 151 -1.50 16.84 -10.74
CA THR A 151 -0.37 17.78 -10.67
C THR A 151 0.08 18.10 -9.23
N GLY A 152 -0.70 17.75 -8.22
CA GLY A 152 -0.35 17.94 -6.81
C GLY A 152 0.35 16.78 -6.12
N LEU A 153 0.42 15.59 -6.75
CA LEU A 153 0.98 14.39 -6.13
C LEU A 153 2.49 14.56 -5.94
N TYR A 154 2.93 14.59 -4.69
CA TYR A 154 4.34 14.70 -4.34
C TYR A 154 4.97 13.33 -4.14
N LEU A 155 4.30 12.46 -3.37
CA LEU A 155 4.82 11.17 -2.98
C LEU A 155 3.70 10.14 -2.81
N THR A 156 3.94 8.92 -3.26
CA THR A 156 3.23 7.73 -2.78
C THR A 156 4.21 6.81 -2.11
N GLN A 157 3.80 6.23 -0.99
CA GLN A 157 4.54 5.18 -0.32
C GLN A 157 3.59 4.04 0.03
N ASP A 158 3.93 2.85 -0.41
CA ASP A 158 3.33 1.61 0.05
C ASP A 158 4.33 0.86 0.92
N LEU A 159 3.86 0.27 2.02
CA LEU A 159 4.66 -0.50 2.97
C LEU A 159 3.92 -1.80 3.27
N TYR A 160 4.64 -2.90 3.16
CA TYR A 160 4.10 -4.26 3.23
C TYR A 160 4.87 -5.06 4.26
N ARG A 161 4.16 -5.87 5.06
CA ARG A 161 4.76 -6.91 5.89
C ARG A 161 4.58 -8.25 5.21
N LEU A 162 5.69 -8.90 4.87
CA LEU A 162 5.72 -10.19 4.19
C LEU A 162 6.10 -11.32 5.17
N ARG A 163 6.11 -12.57 4.68
CA ARG A 163 6.84 -13.63 5.38
C ARG A 163 8.34 -13.39 5.16
N ALA A 164 9.18 -13.77 6.13
CA ALA A 164 10.61 -13.48 6.10
C ALA A 164 11.30 -14.04 4.85
N GLU A 165 10.96 -15.27 4.46
CA GLU A 165 11.51 -15.95 3.29
C GLU A 165 11.09 -15.25 1.99
N THR A 166 9.82 -14.81 1.94
CA THR A 166 9.28 -14.05 0.82
C THR A 166 9.91 -12.67 0.70
N ALA A 167 10.14 -11.99 1.82
CA ALA A 167 10.84 -10.70 1.83
C ALA A 167 12.26 -10.85 1.30
N ALA A 168 13.02 -11.82 1.82
CA ALA A 168 14.42 -12.06 1.42
C ALA A 168 14.59 -12.40 -0.07
N GLY A 169 13.60 -13.05 -0.69
CA GLY A 169 13.64 -13.36 -2.13
C GLY A 169 13.12 -12.25 -3.06
N PHE A 170 12.43 -11.23 -2.52
CA PHE A 170 11.61 -10.32 -3.35
C PHE A 170 12.43 -9.57 -4.40
N LEU A 171 13.58 -9.00 -4.05
CA LEU A 171 14.37 -8.20 -5.00
C LEU A 171 15.01 -9.07 -6.09
N ALA A 172 15.34 -10.32 -5.79
CA ALA A 172 15.78 -11.30 -6.79
C ALA A 172 14.64 -11.67 -7.76
N ASP A 173 13.39 -11.73 -7.27
CA ASP A 173 12.21 -11.88 -8.13
C ASP A 173 12.04 -10.67 -9.06
N VAL A 174 12.24 -9.44 -8.56
CA VAL A 174 12.22 -8.23 -9.41
C VAL A 174 13.25 -8.33 -10.53
N ASP A 175 14.46 -8.82 -10.25
CA ASP A 175 15.49 -9.00 -11.27
C ASP A 175 15.12 -10.01 -12.33
N ARG A 176 14.45 -11.10 -11.94
CA ARG A 176 13.88 -12.05 -12.91
C ARG A 176 12.81 -11.38 -13.76
N TRP A 177 11.88 -10.65 -13.15
CA TRP A 177 10.79 -9.97 -13.86
C TRP A 177 11.30 -8.92 -14.86
N VAL A 178 12.25 -8.09 -14.44
CA VAL A 178 12.88 -7.08 -15.29
C VAL A 178 13.65 -7.73 -16.44
N ARG A 179 14.30 -8.89 -16.26
CA ARG A 179 14.96 -9.60 -17.37
C ARG A 179 13.96 -10.11 -18.41
N VAL A 180 12.83 -10.68 -17.98
CA VAL A 180 11.77 -11.18 -18.89
C VAL A 180 11.14 -10.02 -19.68
N CYS A 181 10.93 -8.90 -19.01
CA CYS A 181 10.19 -7.76 -19.54
C CYS A 181 11.06 -6.56 -19.89
N ALA A 182 12.38 -6.72 -20.01
CA ALA A 182 13.34 -5.62 -20.16
C ALA A 182 12.96 -4.64 -21.27
N ASP A 183 12.38 -5.18 -22.36
CA ASP A 183 11.85 -4.43 -23.48
C ASP A 183 10.58 -5.11 -23.99
N TRP A 184 9.47 -4.39 -23.94
CA TRP A 184 8.16 -4.90 -24.32
C TRP A 184 7.37 -3.82 -25.05
N SER A 185 6.85 -4.19 -26.22
CA SER A 185 6.11 -3.28 -27.11
C SER A 185 4.70 -3.78 -27.31
N ARG A 186 3.76 -2.85 -27.41
CA ARG A 186 2.34 -3.12 -27.68
C ARG A 186 1.79 -2.11 -28.68
N PRO A 187 0.92 -2.54 -29.61
CA PRO A 187 0.18 -1.60 -30.43
C PRO A 187 -0.72 -0.73 -29.53
N VAL A 188 -0.85 0.55 -29.86
CA VAL A 188 -1.83 1.44 -29.23
C VAL A 188 -3.19 1.16 -29.87
N GLU A 189 -4.12 0.64 -29.07
CA GLU A 189 -5.49 0.34 -29.53
C GLU A 189 -6.19 1.63 -29.97
N GLY A 190 -6.81 1.60 -31.16
CA GLY A 190 -7.53 2.75 -31.72
C GLY A 190 -6.67 3.86 -32.34
N ALA A 191 -5.33 3.76 -32.34
CA ALA A 191 -4.46 4.77 -32.93
C ALA A 191 -4.43 4.72 -34.47
N VAL A 192 -4.62 5.88 -35.12
CA VAL A 192 -4.48 6.10 -36.56
C VAL A 192 -3.57 7.32 -36.80
N PRO A 193 -2.40 7.18 -37.45
CA PRO A 193 -1.81 5.95 -37.95
C PRO A 193 -1.44 4.97 -36.82
N ARG A 194 -1.21 3.69 -37.18
CA ARG A 194 -0.86 2.64 -36.21
C ARG A 194 0.34 3.08 -35.38
N ALA A 195 0.12 3.26 -34.08
CA ALA A 195 1.17 3.62 -33.12
C ALA A 195 1.60 2.40 -32.29
N VAL A 196 2.85 2.39 -31.84
CA VAL A 196 3.40 1.37 -30.96
C VAL A 196 3.97 2.04 -29.72
N MET A 197 3.54 1.55 -28.56
CA MET A 197 4.06 1.95 -27.26
C MET A 197 5.08 0.92 -26.80
N ARG A 198 6.27 1.39 -26.44
CA ARG A 198 7.40 0.58 -25.99
C ARG A 198 7.74 0.93 -24.55
N TYR A 199 7.71 -0.09 -23.70
CA TYR A 199 8.04 -0.05 -22.29
C TYR A 199 9.41 -0.67 -22.08
N ARG A 200 10.24 -0.02 -21.25
CA ARG A 200 11.54 -0.51 -20.83
C ARG A 200 11.64 -0.41 -19.31
N TRP A 201 12.09 -1.48 -18.67
CA TRP A 201 12.37 -1.51 -17.24
C TRP A 201 13.85 -1.77 -17.00
N GLU A 202 14.42 -1.08 -16.01
CA GLU A 202 15.82 -1.19 -15.66
C GLU A 202 16.00 -0.97 -14.16
N VAL A 203 16.90 -1.75 -13.54
CA VAL A 203 17.37 -1.47 -12.18
C VAL A 203 18.59 -0.56 -12.27
N THR A 204 18.44 0.71 -11.88
CA THR A 204 19.44 1.76 -12.11
C THR A 204 20.37 1.99 -10.92
N ALA A 205 20.01 1.47 -9.74
CA ALA A 205 20.84 1.50 -8.54
C ALA A 205 20.49 0.34 -7.62
N ARG A 206 21.45 -0.06 -6.76
CA ARG A 206 21.29 -1.14 -5.78
C ARG A 206 22.02 -0.85 -4.47
N GLY A 207 21.59 -1.51 -3.40
CA GLY A 207 22.35 -1.64 -2.15
C GLY A 207 22.64 -0.32 -1.44
N PHE A 208 21.82 0.70 -1.64
CA PHE A 208 22.09 2.05 -1.12
C PHE A 208 21.44 2.34 0.24
N THR A 209 20.53 1.48 0.71
CA THR A 209 19.91 1.58 2.03
C THR A 209 19.18 0.28 2.43
N GLY A 210 18.74 0.20 3.68
CA GLY A 210 18.08 -0.98 4.24
C GLY A 210 18.98 -2.22 4.21
N ASP A 211 18.36 -3.39 4.28
CA ASP A 211 19.06 -4.65 4.03
C ASP A 211 19.33 -4.81 2.53
N GLU A 212 18.32 -4.45 1.72
CA GLU A 212 18.42 -4.40 0.27
C GLU A 212 17.57 -3.24 -0.26
N ALA A 213 18.05 -2.58 -1.31
CA ALA A 213 17.30 -1.55 -1.99
C ALA A 213 17.64 -1.52 -3.48
N ILE A 214 16.64 -1.19 -4.31
CA ILE A 214 16.82 -0.93 -5.74
C ILE A 214 16.09 0.35 -6.15
N LEU A 215 16.59 0.97 -7.23
CA LEU A 215 15.79 1.90 -8.02
C LEU A 215 15.32 1.21 -9.29
N LEU A 216 14.01 1.06 -9.44
CA LEU A 216 13.37 0.50 -10.61
C LEU A 216 12.86 1.63 -11.50
N ARG A 217 13.47 1.78 -12.67
CA ARG A 217 13.08 2.78 -13.65
C ARG A 217 12.26 2.16 -14.76
N GLN A 218 11.11 2.75 -15.04
CA GLN A 218 10.33 2.52 -16.24
C GLN A 218 10.53 3.70 -17.21
N THR A 219 10.71 3.40 -18.48
CA THR A 219 10.71 4.39 -19.58
C THR A 219 9.66 3.96 -20.58
N VAL A 220 8.79 4.89 -20.97
CA VAL A 220 7.75 4.67 -21.96
C VAL A 220 8.01 5.56 -23.16
N SER A 221 7.97 4.98 -24.36
CA SER A 221 8.15 5.69 -25.61
C SER A 221 7.06 5.30 -26.59
N ALA A 222 6.51 6.27 -27.30
CA ALA A 222 5.52 6.04 -28.36
C ALA A 222 6.17 6.32 -29.73
N SER A 223 5.87 5.48 -30.70
CA SER A 223 6.24 5.67 -32.10
C SER A 223 4.99 5.69 -32.97
N GLY A 224 4.99 6.48 -34.06
CA GLY A 224 3.84 6.59 -34.97
C GLY A 224 2.98 7.85 -34.81
N GLY A 225 3.53 8.98 -34.35
CA GLY A 225 2.89 10.30 -34.45
C GLY A 225 1.88 10.66 -33.35
N ALA A 226 1.44 9.71 -32.53
CA ALA A 226 0.68 9.97 -31.32
C ALA A 226 1.62 9.98 -30.10
N ALA A 227 2.25 11.13 -29.83
CA ALA A 227 2.67 11.40 -28.45
C ALA A 227 1.38 11.54 -27.65
N SER A 228 0.99 10.50 -26.91
CA SER A 228 -0.17 10.59 -26.03
C SER A 228 0.16 11.60 -24.93
N PRO A 229 -0.64 12.67 -24.75
CA PRO A 229 -0.48 13.54 -23.60
C PRO A 229 -0.85 12.73 -22.36
N GLY A 230 0.11 12.50 -21.46
CA GLY A 230 -0.18 12.00 -20.11
C GLY A 230 0.53 10.72 -19.65
N ASP A 231 1.37 10.08 -20.47
CA ASP A 231 2.19 8.96 -19.99
C ASP A 231 3.57 9.50 -19.54
N PRO A 232 4.00 9.26 -18.29
CA PRO A 232 5.31 9.71 -17.84
C PRO A 232 6.38 9.03 -18.70
N GLY A 233 7.07 9.82 -19.53
CA GLY A 233 8.19 9.34 -20.34
C GLY A 233 9.27 8.62 -19.51
N ARG A 234 9.25 8.82 -18.19
CA ARG A 234 10.08 8.12 -17.21
C ARG A 234 9.41 8.10 -15.83
N VAL A 235 9.37 6.95 -15.16
CA VAL A 235 8.98 6.78 -13.75
C VAL A 235 10.08 6.02 -13.03
N THR A 236 10.39 6.40 -11.78
CA THR A 236 11.36 5.67 -10.96
C THR A 236 10.78 5.40 -9.58
N ASP A 237 10.81 4.14 -9.18
CA ASP A 237 10.41 3.67 -7.85
C ASP A 237 11.63 3.26 -7.05
N ALA A 238 11.67 3.63 -5.76
CA ALA A 238 12.58 3.01 -4.81
C ALA A 238 11.87 1.84 -4.14
N VAL A 239 12.45 0.65 -4.26
CA VAL A 239 11.98 -0.54 -3.55
C VAL A 239 13.02 -0.88 -2.48
N VAL A 240 12.61 -0.89 -1.22
CA VAL A 240 13.51 -1.08 -0.07
C VAL A 240 12.99 -2.17 0.83
N ARG A 241 13.88 -3.06 1.27
CA ARG A 241 13.61 -4.11 2.26
C ARG A 241 14.37 -3.84 3.56
N VAL A 242 13.69 -4.04 4.69
CA VAL A 242 14.29 -4.11 6.03
C VAL A 242 13.60 -5.23 6.81
N GLY A 243 14.32 -6.29 7.13
CA GLY A 243 13.77 -7.50 7.72
C GLY A 243 12.63 -8.08 6.87
N ASP A 244 11.45 -8.21 7.48
CA ASP A 244 10.20 -8.68 6.87
C ASP A 244 9.34 -7.58 6.23
N LEU A 245 9.82 -6.32 6.27
CA LEU A 245 9.13 -5.17 5.68
C LEU A 245 9.70 -4.84 4.30
N LEU A 246 8.81 -4.47 3.38
CA LEU A 246 9.13 -4.00 2.05
C LEU A 246 8.35 -2.71 1.78
N THR A 247 9.02 -1.66 1.30
CA THR A 247 8.35 -0.42 0.87
C THR A 247 8.63 -0.13 -0.59
N VAL A 248 7.63 0.45 -1.26
CA VAL A 248 7.72 1.02 -2.60
C VAL A 248 7.43 2.50 -2.45
N VAL A 249 8.41 3.34 -2.81
CA VAL A 249 8.31 4.80 -2.75
C VAL A 249 8.40 5.35 -4.18
N ARG A 250 7.45 6.20 -4.54
CA ARG A 250 7.43 6.93 -5.81
C ARG A 250 7.27 8.41 -5.53
N LEU A 251 7.99 9.23 -6.28
CA LEU A 251 7.80 10.67 -6.30
C LEU A 251 6.99 11.11 -7.51
N GLY A 252 6.44 12.32 -7.45
CA GLY A 252 5.74 12.94 -8.58
C GLY A 252 6.63 13.12 -9.82
N PRO A 253 6.04 13.38 -11.00
CA PRO A 253 6.72 13.34 -12.31
C PRO A 253 7.97 14.22 -12.46
N ASP A 254 8.06 15.33 -11.73
CA ASP A 254 9.15 16.31 -11.82
C ASP A 254 10.21 16.14 -10.70
N SER A 255 10.23 14.98 -10.05
CA SER A 255 11.04 14.78 -8.85
C SER A 255 12.42 14.19 -9.14
N ASP A 256 13.38 14.61 -8.33
CA ASP A 256 14.78 14.21 -8.43
C ASP A 256 15.03 12.79 -7.87
N GLU A 257 15.85 12.00 -8.57
CA GLU A 257 16.27 10.67 -8.14
C GLU A 257 17.11 10.74 -6.85
N GLN A 258 17.92 11.78 -6.65
CA GLN A 258 18.71 11.93 -5.42
C GLN A 258 17.78 12.13 -4.21
N GLU A 259 16.69 12.87 -4.38
CA GLU A 259 15.67 13.03 -3.36
C GLU A 259 14.94 11.71 -3.07
N LEU A 260 14.61 10.93 -4.11
CA LEU A 260 14.03 9.60 -3.95
C LEU A 260 14.96 8.67 -3.16
N ARG A 261 16.27 8.64 -3.47
CA ARG A 261 17.26 7.87 -2.70
C ARG A 261 17.34 8.31 -1.24
N ARG A 262 17.31 9.63 -0.99
CA ARG A 262 17.32 10.18 0.37
C ARG A 262 16.09 9.72 1.15
N LEU A 263 14.90 9.84 0.56
CA LEU A 263 13.64 9.44 1.18
C LEU A 263 13.56 7.94 1.41
N ALA A 264 14.02 7.13 0.46
CA ALA A 264 14.19 5.69 0.64
C ALA A 264 15.09 5.36 1.85
N GLY A 265 16.17 6.12 2.05
CA GLY A 265 17.02 5.98 3.22
C GLY A 265 16.36 6.37 4.54
N VAL A 266 15.50 7.39 4.53
CA VAL A 266 14.67 7.74 5.70
C VAL A 266 13.64 6.65 5.98
N ALA A 267 12.97 6.15 4.94
CA ALA A 267 11.99 5.07 5.05
C ALA A 267 12.62 3.81 5.66
N ALA A 268 13.81 3.41 5.21
CA ALA A 268 14.54 2.27 5.78
C ALA A 268 14.77 2.42 7.30
N ARG A 269 15.21 3.60 7.75
CA ARG A 269 15.42 3.87 9.19
C ARG A 269 14.13 3.80 10.00
N ARG A 270 13.01 4.26 9.44
CA ARG A 270 11.69 4.17 10.08
C ARG A 270 11.17 2.74 10.14
N MET A 271 11.36 1.98 9.06
CA MET A 271 11.00 0.57 8.98
C MET A 271 11.76 -0.27 10.01
N CYS A 272 13.01 0.06 10.30
CA CYS A 272 13.88 -0.66 11.22
C CYS A 272 13.23 -0.95 12.59
N VAL A 273 12.56 0.04 13.18
CA VAL A 273 11.87 -0.09 14.49
C VAL A 273 10.67 -1.04 14.40
N ALA A 274 10.02 -1.09 13.24
CA ALA A 274 8.83 -1.92 13.00
C ALA A 274 9.17 -3.29 12.39
N ALA A 275 10.40 -3.53 11.96
CA ALA A 275 10.83 -4.78 11.33
C ALA A 275 10.87 -5.93 12.35
N ASN A 276 10.80 -7.16 11.83
CA ASN A 276 10.98 -8.37 12.62
C ASN A 276 12.04 -9.29 11.97
N PRO A 277 13.23 -9.46 12.59
CA PRO A 277 13.68 -8.79 13.80
C PRO A 277 13.87 -7.28 13.59
N PRO A 278 13.77 -6.46 14.64
CA PRO A 278 14.17 -5.06 14.55
C PRO A 278 15.69 -4.98 14.37
N CYS A 279 16.13 -3.88 13.77
CA CYS A 279 17.50 -3.39 13.92
C CYS A 279 17.55 -2.37 15.07
#